data_AF-A0AAW0WN12-F1
#
_entry.id   AF-A0AAW0WN12-F1
#
_cell.length_a   1.000
_cell.length_b   1.000
_cell.length_c   1.000
_cell.angle_alpha   90.00
_cell.angle_beta   90.00
_cell.angle_gamma   90.00
#
_symmetry.space_group_name_H-M   'P 1'
#
loop_
_entity.id
_entity.type
_entity.pdbx_description
1 polymer ?
#
loop_
_entity_poly.entity_id
_entity_poly.type
_entity_poly.pdbx_seq_one_letter_code
_entity_poly.pdbx_strand_id
1 'polypeptide(L)'
;QELLVRAGAVLWLDAGVRLADESQDTTDLMVDWSEMALKSEGVLTWPLPNPALLPSAALTHPNMFTFFNTKKHNYDFQQMGDAGTLMVYNTAGVHHHLMKPWVSCALTHNCISPIGAQDTGCRYDKKPLFRYSGCHHYDASAFNVALGVMFSYDTRPYLAASSPFTRVSRKPQQELDEMPGEEGTNTSIREISSRKYSGKRTVKIVSLDSSRSSSSFRLNHQNAMTNIGNRVLAKDDVKLE
;
A
#
# COMPACT_ATOMS: atom_id res chain seq x y z
N GLN A 1 19.15 -2.53 -1.68
CA GLN A 1 19.64 -3.94 -1.77
C GLN A 1 20.71 -4.23 -0.72
N GLU A 2 21.74 -3.39 -0.55
CA GLU A 2 22.83 -3.62 0.41
C GLU A 2 22.39 -3.96 1.86
N LEU A 3 21.40 -3.26 2.42
CA LEU A 3 20.89 -3.56 3.76
C LEU A 3 20.43 -5.01 3.92
N LEU A 4 19.69 -5.53 2.92
CA LEU A 4 19.21 -6.91 2.92
C LEU A 4 20.36 -7.93 2.86
N VAL A 5 21.39 -7.63 2.06
CA VAL A 5 22.59 -8.48 1.97
C VAL A 5 23.34 -8.54 3.30
N ARG A 6 23.45 -7.41 4.01
CA ARG A 6 24.15 -7.31 5.30
C ARG A 6 23.35 -7.90 6.47
N ALA A 7 22.02 -7.70 6.49
CA ALA A 7 21.17 -8.10 7.60
C ALA A 7 20.62 -9.54 7.48
N GLY A 8 20.61 -10.13 6.29
CA GLY A 8 20.03 -11.46 6.04
C GLY A 8 18.49 -11.46 5.96
N ALA A 9 17.83 -10.64 6.77
CA ALA A 9 16.40 -10.33 6.67
C ALA A 9 16.14 -8.86 7.04
N VAL A 10 15.07 -8.28 6.50
CA VAL A 10 14.63 -6.91 6.79
C VAL A 10 13.11 -6.87 6.94
N LEU A 11 12.63 -6.42 8.10
CA LEU A 11 11.28 -5.89 8.25
C LEU A 11 11.32 -4.38 7.94
N TRP A 12 10.64 -3.98 6.86
CA TRP A 12 10.50 -2.59 6.44
C TRP A 12 9.13 -2.05 6.87
N LEU A 13 9.16 -0.85 7.45
CA LEU A 13 7.98 -0.08 7.83
C LEU A 13 8.18 1.37 7.38
N ASP A 14 7.19 1.96 6.71
CA ASP A 14 7.20 3.40 6.42
C ASP A 14 7.30 4.22 7.71
N ALA A 15 7.88 5.43 7.64
CA ALA A 15 8.01 6.32 8.79
C ALA A 15 6.67 6.66 9.49
N GLY A 16 5.54 6.53 8.78
CA GLY A 16 4.18 6.71 9.31
C GLY A 16 3.53 5.44 9.87
N VAL A 17 4.14 4.26 9.76
CA VAL A 17 3.54 2.99 10.20
C VAL A 17 3.93 2.65 11.64
N ARG A 18 2.99 2.12 12.43
CA ARG A 18 3.21 1.56 13.77
C ARG A 18 2.55 0.20 13.89
N LEU A 19 3.08 -0.66 14.76
CA LEU A 19 2.35 -1.85 15.21
C LEU A 19 1.15 -1.39 16.05
N ALA A 20 -0.01 -2.01 15.86
CA ALA A 20 -1.26 -1.61 16.50
C ALA A 20 -1.63 -2.44 17.74
N ASP A 21 -0.91 -3.53 17.98
CA ASP A 21 -1.18 -4.48 19.06
C ASP A 21 -0.10 -4.41 20.13
N GLU A 22 -0.54 -4.20 21.38
CA GLU A 22 0.28 -4.22 22.60
C GLU A 22 -0.02 -5.45 23.48
N SER A 23 -0.95 -6.33 23.05
CA SER A 23 -1.54 -7.39 23.86
C SER A 23 -0.98 -8.80 23.61
N GLN A 24 -0.33 -9.03 22.48
CA GLN A 24 0.43 -10.25 22.17
C GLN A 24 1.93 -10.03 22.33
N ASP A 25 2.67 -11.10 22.65
CA ASP A 25 4.13 -11.04 22.64
C ASP A 25 4.60 -10.79 21.20
N THR A 26 5.20 -9.62 21.00
CA THR A 26 5.74 -9.20 19.70
C THR A 26 6.78 -10.18 19.16
N THR A 27 7.43 -10.96 20.03
CA THR A 27 8.40 -11.98 19.68
C THR A 27 7.76 -13.13 18.92
N ASP A 28 6.63 -13.66 19.42
CA ASP A 28 5.90 -14.76 18.79
C ASP A 28 5.38 -14.33 17.41
N LEU A 29 4.81 -13.12 17.32
CA LEU A 29 4.37 -12.53 16.05
C LEU A 29 5.52 -12.41 15.03
N MET A 30 6.71 -11.98 15.47
CA MET A 30 7.88 -11.90 14.58
C MET A 30 8.39 -13.27 14.14
N VAL A 31 8.27 -14.31 14.97
CA VAL A 31 8.59 -15.70 14.60
C VAL A 31 7.60 -16.23 13.56
N ASP A 32 6.30 -16.03 13.77
CA ASP A 32 5.26 -16.44 12.81
C ASP A 32 5.43 -15.74 11.45
N TRP A 33 5.72 -14.43 11.44
CA TRP A 33 5.97 -13.67 10.21
C TRP A 33 7.25 -14.12 9.50
N SER A 34 8.31 -14.42 10.27
CA SER A 34 9.55 -15.00 9.77
C SER A 34 9.30 -16.36 9.08
N GLU A 35 8.56 -17.26 9.73
CA GLU A 35 8.22 -18.56 9.16
C GLU A 35 7.37 -18.43 7.90
N MET A 36 6.35 -17.56 7.89
CA MET A 36 5.53 -17.32 6.69
C MET A 36 6.37 -16.77 5.53
N ALA A 37 7.21 -15.76 5.78
CA ALA A 37 8.08 -15.19 4.75
C ALA A 37 9.03 -16.25 4.17
N LEU A 38 9.65 -17.09 5.02
CA LEU A 38 10.56 -18.15 4.59
C LEU A 38 9.86 -19.27 3.80
N LYS A 39 8.63 -19.64 4.17
CA LYS A 39 7.78 -20.57 3.40
C LYS A 39 7.38 -20.00 2.03
N SER A 40 7.43 -18.68 1.88
CA SER A 40 7.01 -17.93 0.68
C SER A 40 8.19 -17.26 -0.03
N GLU A 41 9.22 -18.06 -0.33
CA GLU A 41 10.46 -17.69 -1.06
C GLU A 41 11.29 -16.54 -0.43
N GLY A 42 10.96 -16.13 0.79
CA GLY A 42 11.58 -15.03 1.51
C GLY A 42 10.80 -13.72 1.47
N VAL A 43 9.48 -13.72 1.21
CA VAL A 43 8.65 -12.51 1.15
C VAL A 43 7.36 -12.65 1.96
N LEU A 44 7.07 -11.62 2.76
CA LEU A 44 5.76 -11.38 3.37
C LEU A 44 5.41 -9.88 3.24
N THR A 45 4.17 -9.55 2.94
CA THR A 45 3.61 -8.19 2.99
C THR A 45 2.17 -8.26 3.47
N TRP A 46 1.62 -7.12 3.90
CA TRP A 46 0.27 -7.02 4.43
C TRP A 46 -0.68 -6.32 3.46
N PRO A 47 -2.01 -6.54 3.54
CA PRO A 47 -2.98 -5.83 2.73
C PRO A 47 -2.88 -4.32 2.85
N LEU A 48 -3.10 -3.59 1.74
CA LEU A 48 -3.31 -2.14 1.80
C LEU A 48 -4.41 -1.79 2.83
N PRO A 49 -4.15 -0.86 3.77
CA PRO A 49 -5.12 -0.51 4.81
C PRO A 49 -6.26 0.37 4.28
N ASN A 50 -6.00 1.26 3.32
CA ASN A 50 -7.00 2.14 2.72
C ASN A 50 -6.58 2.58 1.30
N PRO A 51 -7.41 2.36 0.26
CA PRO A 51 -8.64 1.59 0.26
C PRO A 51 -8.34 0.08 0.37
N ALA A 52 -8.99 -0.59 1.31
CA ALA A 52 -8.75 -2.00 1.57
C ALA A 52 -9.17 -2.90 0.38
N LEU A 53 -8.45 -4.00 0.21
CA LEU A 53 -8.75 -5.08 -0.75
C LEU A 53 -8.78 -4.65 -2.24
N LEU A 54 -8.17 -3.53 -2.60
CA LEU A 54 -8.05 -3.17 -4.03
C LEU A 54 -7.03 -4.09 -4.75
N PRO A 55 -7.35 -4.54 -5.97
CA PRO A 55 -6.40 -5.29 -6.78
C PRO A 55 -5.37 -4.35 -7.42
N SER A 56 -4.17 -4.84 -7.68
CA SER A 56 -3.07 -4.04 -8.23
C SER A 56 -3.41 -3.42 -9.59
N ALA A 57 -4.29 -4.04 -10.39
CA ALA A 57 -4.80 -3.48 -11.64
C ALA A 57 -5.66 -2.20 -11.50
N ALA A 58 -6.17 -1.90 -10.30
CA ALA A 58 -6.91 -0.68 -10.01
C ALA A 58 -6.01 0.54 -9.74
N LEU A 59 -4.80 0.28 -9.22
CA LEU A 59 -3.86 1.27 -8.71
C LEU A 59 -2.55 1.36 -9.53
N THR A 60 -2.46 0.62 -10.63
CA THR A 60 -1.27 0.55 -11.50
C THR A 60 -1.60 1.10 -12.88
N HIS A 61 -0.81 2.08 -13.35
CA HIS A 61 -0.98 2.63 -14.69
C HIS A 61 -0.74 1.55 -15.76
N PRO A 62 -1.59 1.42 -16.81
CA PRO A 62 -1.51 0.32 -17.77
C PRO A 62 -0.12 0.08 -18.41
N ASN A 63 0.64 1.14 -18.68
CA ASN A 63 1.97 1.04 -19.30
C ASN A 63 3.03 0.37 -18.41
N MET A 64 2.83 0.33 -17.08
CA MET A 64 3.76 -0.37 -16.18
C MET A 64 3.72 -1.88 -16.44
N PHE A 65 2.56 -2.48 -16.69
CA PHE A 65 2.47 -3.89 -17.06
C PHE A 65 3.27 -4.21 -18.34
N THR A 66 3.24 -3.30 -19.32
CA THR A 66 4.05 -3.42 -20.54
C THR A 66 5.55 -3.44 -20.25
N PHE A 67 6.04 -2.60 -19.32
CA PHE A 67 7.44 -2.59 -18.92
C PHE A 67 7.89 -3.92 -18.27
N PHE A 68 7.03 -4.49 -17.42
CA PHE A 68 7.25 -5.80 -16.80
C PHE A 68 6.95 -6.99 -17.74
N ASN A 69 6.72 -6.75 -19.04
CA ASN A 69 6.37 -7.76 -20.04
C ASN A 69 5.18 -8.66 -19.62
N THR A 70 4.17 -8.05 -19.00
CA THR A 70 2.98 -8.74 -18.47
C THR A 70 1.69 -8.01 -18.88
N LYS A 71 0.53 -8.56 -18.52
CA LYS A 71 -0.78 -8.06 -18.96
C LYS A 71 -1.62 -7.67 -17.75
N LYS A 72 -2.25 -6.48 -17.80
CA LYS A 72 -3.13 -5.96 -16.73
C LYS A 72 -4.12 -7.00 -16.19
N HIS A 73 -4.74 -7.80 -17.04
CA HIS A 73 -5.80 -8.73 -16.60
C HIS A 73 -5.31 -9.82 -15.64
N ASN A 74 -4.02 -10.16 -15.65
CA ASN A 74 -3.43 -11.06 -14.67
C ASN A 74 -3.50 -10.48 -13.23
N TYR A 75 -3.64 -9.17 -13.12
CA TYR A 75 -3.68 -8.40 -11.88
C TYR A 75 -5.09 -7.94 -11.50
N ASP A 76 -6.13 -8.37 -12.23
CA ASP A 76 -7.50 -7.95 -11.95
C ASP A 76 -8.03 -8.52 -10.62
N PHE A 77 -7.44 -9.62 -10.13
CA PHE A 77 -7.75 -10.23 -8.84
C PHE A 77 -6.54 -10.37 -7.91
N GLN A 78 -5.33 -9.96 -8.34
CA GLN A 78 -4.14 -9.92 -7.48
C GLN A 78 -4.31 -8.76 -6.49
N GLN A 79 -4.69 -9.07 -5.25
CA GLN A 79 -4.84 -8.08 -4.19
C GLN A 79 -3.51 -7.39 -3.92
N MET A 80 -3.55 -6.06 -3.78
CA MET A 80 -2.37 -5.24 -3.59
C MET A 80 -1.85 -5.33 -2.15
N GLY A 81 -0.59 -5.76 -2.00
CA GLY A 81 0.18 -5.66 -0.76
C GLY A 81 0.73 -4.25 -0.55
N ASP A 82 0.88 -3.84 0.70
CA ASP A 82 1.39 -2.55 1.10
C ASP A 82 2.93 -2.54 1.04
N ALA A 83 3.49 -1.81 0.07
CA ALA A 83 4.95 -1.66 -0.03
C ALA A 83 5.58 -0.93 1.16
N GLY A 84 4.77 -0.25 1.97
CA GLY A 84 5.20 0.37 3.23
C GLY A 84 5.20 -0.57 4.43
N THR A 85 4.76 -1.83 4.28
CA THR A 85 4.90 -2.90 5.27
C THR A 85 5.26 -4.22 4.59
N LEU A 86 6.52 -4.63 4.73
CA LEU A 86 7.01 -5.88 4.15
C LEU A 86 8.16 -6.47 4.96
N MET A 87 8.24 -7.79 5.00
CA MET A 87 9.39 -8.55 5.46
C MET A 87 10.02 -9.27 4.27
N VAL A 88 11.32 -9.11 4.08
CA VAL A 88 12.08 -9.74 3.00
C VAL A 88 13.34 -10.41 3.52
N TYR A 89 13.65 -11.59 2.98
CA TYR A 89 14.86 -12.37 3.25
C TYR A 89 15.86 -12.28 2.09
N ASN A 90 17.13 -12.44 2.42
CA ASN A 90 18.26 -12.42 1.48
C ASN A 90 18.32 -13.72 0.65
N THR A 91 17.28 -14.01 -0.13
CA THR A 91 17.22 -15.17 -1.03
C THR A 91 17.56 -14.77 -2.47
N ALA A 92 18.08 -15.70 -3.27
CA ALA A 92 18.33 -15.46 -4.68
C ALA A 92 17.03 -15.10 -5.44
N GLY A 93 15.91 -15.74 -5.08
CA GLY A 93 14.59 -15.43 -5.63
C GLY A 93 14.17 -13.97 -5.37
N VAL A 94 14.29 -13.51 -4.12
CA VAL A 94 14.01 -12.11 -3.75
C VAL A 94 14.90 -11.13 -4.53
N HIS A 95 16.19 -11.40 -4.69
CA HIS A 95 17.06 -10.50 -5.47
C HIS A 95 16.71 -10.48 -6.96
N HIS A 96 16.52 -11.64 -7.58
CA HIS A 96 16.35 -11.76 -9.03
C HIS A 96 14.93 -11.45 -9.52
N HIS A 97 13.90 -11.88 -8.78
CA HIS A 97 12.50 -11.85 -9.23
C HIS A 97 11.67 -10.72 -8.60
N LEU A 98 12.08 -10.20 -7.44
CA LEU A 98 11.41 -9.06 -6.77
C LEU A 98 12.26 -7.78 -6.84
N MET A 99 13.41 -7.76 -6.16
CA MET A 99 14.19 -6.53 -5.95
C MET A 99 14.81 -5.99 -7.24
N LYS A 100 15.32 -6.85 -8.13
CA LYS A 100 15.89 -6.41 -9.42
C LYS A 100 14.84 -5.73 -10.32
N PRO A 101 13.70 -6.34 -10.67
CA PRO A 101 12.72 -5.67 -11.54
C PRO A 101 12.04 -4.48 -10.85
N TRP A 102 11.80 -4.52 -9.54
CA TRP A 102 11.25 -3.39 -8.78
C TRP A 102 12.18 -2.17 -8.81
N VAL A 103 13.47 -2.34 -8.47
CA VAL A 103 14.46 -1.25 -8.54
C VAL A 103 14.70 -0.80 -9.98
N SER A 104 14.72 -1.71 -10.95
CA SER A 104 14.86 -1.36 -12.37
C SER A 104 13.71 -0.49 -12.87
N CYS A 105 12.48 -0.73 -12.40
CA CYS A 105 11.34 0.13 -12.69
C CYS A 105 11.49 1.50 -12.01
N ALA A 106 11.82 1.53 -10.71
CA ALA A 106 11.99 2.77 -9.94
C ALA A 106 13.05 3.71 -10.54
N LEU A 107 14.11 3.15 -11.13
CA LEU A 107 15.16 3.92 -11.83
C LEU A 107 14.82 4.27 -13.29
N THR A 108 13.67 3.82 -13.82
CA THR A 108 13.25 4.08 -15.20
C THR A 108 12.00 4.97 -15.21
N HIS A 109 12.18 6.25 -15.56
CA HIS A 109 11.09 7.25 -15.59
C HIS A 109 9.78 6.72 -16.20
N ASN A 110 9.85 6.15 -17.41
CA ASN A 110 8.67 5.69 -18.15
C ASN A 110 8.03 4.40 -17.57
N CYS A 111 8.68 3.73 -16.62
CA CYS A 111 8.07 2.67 -15.82
C CYS A 111 7.44 3.23 -14.55
N ILE A 112 8.22 3.96 -13.74
CA ILE A 112 7.78 4.43 -12.42
C ILE A 112 6.72 5.53 -12.51
N SER A 113 6.81 6.41 -13.50
CA SER A 113 5.85 7.48 -13.77
C SER A 113 5.56 7.57 -15.27
N PRO A 114 4.77 6.63 -15.82
CA PRO A 114 4.38 6.69 -17.22
C PRO A 114 3.55 7.94 -17.52
N ILE A 115 3.56 8.42 -18.78
CA ILE A 115 2.75 9.57 -19.19
C ILE A 115 1.27 9.33 -18.84
N GLY A 116 0.67 10.24 -18.04
CA GLY A 116 -0.69 10.12 -17.53
C GLY A 116 -0.82 9.48 -16.14
N ALA A 117 0.30 9.12 -15.50
CA ALA A 117 0.34 8.78 -14.08
C ALA A 117 0.06 10.01 -13.21
N GLN A 118 -0.72 9.78 -12.15
CA GLN A 118 -1.07 10.74 -11.10
C GLN A 118 -1.56 9.93 -9.88
N ASP A 119 -1.50 10.49 -8.69
CA ASP A 119 -1.96 9.90 -7.41
C ASP A 119 -3.22 10.59 -6.85
N THR A 120 -3.80 11.52 -7.61
CA THR A 120 -4.98 12.30 -7.22
C THR A 120 -6.15 12.10 -8.20
N GLY A 121 -7.38 12.36 -7.74
CA GLY A 121 -8.60 12.17 -8.54
C GLY A 121 -9.06 10.70 -8.67
N CYS A 122 -8.66 9.84 -7.74
CA CYS A 122 -8.89 8.40 -7.78
C CYS A 122 -10.37 8.02 -7.61
N ARG A 123 -10.88 7.15 -8.47
CA ARG A 123 -12.27 6.64 -8.41
C ARG A 123 -12.30 5.19 -7.95
N TYR A 124 -12.31 5.00 -6.62
CA TYR A 124 -12.37 3.68 -5.97
C TYR A 124 -13.79 3.10 -5.89
N ASP A 125 -14.80 3.93 -6.16
CA ASP A 125 -16.22 3.58 -6.26
C ASP A 125 -16.56 2.84 -7.56
N LYS A 126 -15.77 3.06 -8.62
CA LYS A 126 -16.01 2.54 -9.97
C LYS A 126 -15.99 1.00 -10.01
N LYS A 127 -17.05 0.41 -10.57
CA LYS A 127 -17.18 -1.05 -10.73
C LYS A 127 -16.87 -1.55 -12.17
N PRO A 128 -16.44 -2.81 -12.33
CA PRO A 128 -15.82 -3.65 -11.29
C PRO A 128 -14.53 -3.01 -10.74
N LEU A 129 -14.18 -3.34 -9.49
CA LEU A 129 -13.10 -2.68 -8.74
C LEU A 129 -11.71 -2.79 -9.38
N PHE A 130 -11.50 -3.79 -10.24
CA PHE A 130 -10.24 -3.99 -10.97
C PHE A 130 -10.02 -3.03 -12.14
N ARG A 131 -10.99 -2.16 -12.48
CA ARG A 131 -10.76 -1.11 -13.47
C ARG A 131 -9.78 -0.10 -12.90
N TYR A 132 -8.85 0.36 -13.74
CA TYR A 132 -7.94 1.44 -13.40
C TYR A 132 -8.73 2.64 -12.84
N SER A 133 -8.43 3.00 -11.60
CA SER A 133 -9.14 4.03 -10.82
C SER A 133 -8.96 5.44 -11.39
N GLY A 134 -7.90 5.63 -12.19
CA GLY A 134 -7.37 6.94 -12.57
C GLY A 134 -6.09 7.31 -11.83
N CYS A 135 -5.68 6.52 -10.83
CA CYS A 135 -4.50 6.76 -10.01
C CYS A 135 -3.46 5.64 -10.10
N HIS A 136 -2.20 6.06 -9.93
CA HIS A 136 -1.01 5.24 -9.96
C HIS A 136 -0.23 5.35 -8.65
N HIS A 137 0.03 4.23 -7.98
CA HIS A 137 0.79 4.16 -6.73
C HIS A 137 2.30 3.90 -6.97
N TYR A 138 2.87 4.46 -8.05
CA TYR A 138 4.30 4.49 -8.37
C TYR A 138 5.10 3.22 -7.98
N ASP A 139 5.95 3.31 -6.96
CA ASP A 139 6.83 2.23 -6.50
C ASP A 139 6.07 1.09 -5.84
N ALA A 140 4.99 1.37 -5.11
CA ALA A 140 4.10 0.34 -4.58
C ALA A 140 3.33 -0.40 -5.68
N SER A 141 3.03 0.25 -6.82
CA SER A 141 2.56 -0.45 -8.02
C SER A 141 3.65 -1.36 -8.57
N ALA A 142 4.88 -0.85 -8.77
CA ALA A 142 6.00 -1.62 -9.32
C ALA A 142 6.35 -2.85 -8.45
N PHE A 143 6.31 -2.71 -7.13
CA PHE A 143 6.45 -3.78 -6.15
C PHE A 143 5.43 -4.90 -6.40
N ASN A 144 4.15 -4.54 -6.52
CA ASN A 144 3.09 -5.52 -6.73
C ASN A 144 3.12 -6.16 -8.12
N VAL A 145 3.48 -5.40 -9.16
CA VAL A 145 3.69 -5.99 -10.50
C VAL A 145 4.81 -7.04 -10.45
N ALA A 146 5.92 -6.75 -9.76
CA ALA A 146 7.01 -7.70 -9.54
C ALA A 146 6.56 -8.95 -8.76
N LEU A 147 5.83 -8.79 -7.65
CA LEU A 147 5.26 -9.90 -6.88
C LEU A 147 4.35 -10.79 -7.73
N GLY A 148 3.46 -10.19 -8.53
CA GLY A 148 2.61 -10.96 -9.43
C GLY A 148 3.39 -11.75 -10.49
N VAL A 149 4.53 -11.24 -10.99
CA VAL A 149 5.39 -12.03 -11.88
C VAL A 149 6.09 -13.16 -11.09
N MET A 150 6.64 -12.87 -9.91
CA MET A 150 7.36 -13.83 -9.07
C MET A 150 6.48 -15.01 -8.66
N PHE A 151 5.26 -14.75 -8.19
CA PHE A 151 4.35 -15.75 -7.63
C PHE A 151 3.23 -16.19 -8.59
N SER A 152 3.41 -16.00 -9.91
CA SER A 152 2.40 -16.36 -10.93
C SER A 152 0.99 -15.81 -10.63
N TYR A 153 0.94 -14.58 -10.13
CA TYR A 153 -0.26 -13.80 -9.77
C TYR A 153 -1.07 -14.33 -8.57
N ASP A 154 -0.56 -15.35 -7.85
CA ASP A 154 -1.17 -15.87 -6.63
C ASP A 154 -0.68 -15.12 -5.39
N THR A 155 -1.58 -14.46 -4.66
CA THR A 155 -1.24 -13.72 -3.43
C THR A 155 -1.09 -14.61 -2.21
N ARG A 156 -1.63 -15.84 -2.22
CA ARG A 156 -1.74 -16.69 -1.02
C ARG A 156 -0.42 -17.00 -0.31
N PRO A 157 0.73 -17.14 -1.00
CA PRO A 157 2.01 -17.34 -0.30
C PRO A 157 2.44 -16.10 0.48
N TYR A 158 2.48 -14.93 -0.16
CA TYR A 158 3.21 -13.76 0.36
C TYR A 158 2.34 -12.70 1.03
N LEU A 159 1.01 -12.78 0.91
CA LEU A 159 0.09 -11.76 1.45
C LEU A 159 -0.57 -12.26 2.74
N ALA A 160 -0.29 -11.59 3.85
CA ALA A 160 -0.93 -11.87 5.13
C ALA A 160 -2.45 -11.65 5.08
N ALA A 161 -3.22 -12.40 5.88
CA ALA A 161 -4.68 -12.31 5.90
C ALA A 161 -5.20 -10.95 6.43
N SER A 162 -4.48 -10.33 7.37
CA SER A 162 -4.82 -9.05 7.99
C SER A 162 -3.57 -8.29 8.39
N SER A 163 -3.61 -6.95 8.34
CA SER A 163 -2.51 -6.09 8.79
C SER A 163 -2.59 -5.83 10.31
N PRO A 164 -1.53 -6.13 11.09
CA PRO A 164 -1.40 -5.69 12.49
C PRO A 164 -0.89 -4.25 12.59
N PHE A 165 -0.70 -3.57 11.45
CA PHE A 165 -0.10 -2.25 11.36
C PHE A 165 -1.14 -1.14 11.15
N THR A 166 -0.96 -0.02 11.86
CA THR A 166 -1.71 1.22 11.67
C THR A 166 -0.82 2.29 11.05
N ARG A 167 -1.43 3.23 10.31
CA ARG A 167 -0.76 4.41 9.75
C ARG A 167 -1.13 5.64 10.55
N VAL A 168 -0.12 6.31 11.12
CA VAL A 168 -0.23 7.57 11.85
C VAL A 168 -0.47 8.70 10.85
N SER A 169 -1.70 9.19 10.80
CA SER A 169 -2.03 10.41 10.07
C SER A 169 -1.26 11.58 10.67
N ARG A 170 -0.38 12.22 9.88
CA ARG A 170 0.14 13.54 10.24
C ARG A 170 -1.04 14.51 10.20
N LYS A 171 -1.31 15.21 11.32
CA LYS A 171 -2.12 16.43 11.26
C LYS A 171 -1.49 17.37 10.22
N PRO A 172 -2.28 18.07 9.37
CA PRO A 172 -1.75 19.15 8.55
C PRO A 172 -1.00 20.14 9.42
N GLN A 173 0.17 20.57 8.96
CA GLN A 173 1.06 21.44 9.73
C GLN A 173 0.58 22.90 9.67
N GLN A 174 -0.54 23.17 10.35
CA GLN A 174 -1.17 24.48 10.52
C GLN A 174 -1.20 24.96 11.99
N GLU A 175 -0.78 24.13 12.95
CA GLU A 175 -0.75 24.45 14.40
C GLU A 175 0.65 24.88 14.91
N LEU A 176 1.56 25.35 14.03
CA LEU A 176 2.93 25.76 14.42
C LEU A 176 3.24 27.26 14.22
N ASP A 177 2.31 28.03 13.65
CA ASP A 177 2.49 29.48 13.41
C ASP A 177 1.77 30.38 14.45
N GLU A 178 1.03 29.82 15.41
CA GLU A 178 0.40 30.58 16.51
C GLU A 178 1.30 30.67 17.76
N MET A 179 2.47 31.28 17.58
CA MET A 179 3.25 31.87 18.69
C MET A 179 2.85 33.35 18.82
N PRO A 180 2.38 33.83 19.99
CA PRO A 180 2.11 35.26 20.18
C PRO A 180 3.43 36.03 20.14
N GLY A 181 3.54 37.00 19.23
CA GLY A 181 4.76 37.79 19.06
C GLY A 181 5.00 38.76 20.21
N GLU A 182 6.20 38.72 20.79
CA GLU A 182 6.69 39.80 21.66
C GLU A 182 7.06 41.04 20.84
N GLU A 183 6.74 42.23 21.37
CA GLU A 183 7.11 43.52 20.77
C GLU A 183 8.62 43.77 20.89
N GLY A 184 9.27 44.17 19.79
CA GLY A 184 10.75 44.19 19.72
C GLY A 184 11.37 45.22 18.77
N THR A 185 10.96 46.50 18.89
CA THR A 185 11.66 47.72 18.42
C THR A 185 12.19 47.84 16.97
N ASN A 186 11.72 48.89 16.30
CA ASN A 186 12.20 49.38 15.01
C ASN A 186 13.72 49.67 14.98
N THR A 187 14.39 49.37 13.86
CA THR A 187 15.50 50.20 13.34
C THR A 187 15.44 50.20 11.81
N SER A 188 15.53 51.39 11.21
CA SER A 188 15.31 51.58 9.78
C SER A 188 16.60 51.60 8.96
N ILE A 189 16.59 50.94 7.80
CA ILE A 189 17.43 51.29 6.65
C ILE A 189 16.53 51.34 5.40
N ARG A 190 16.76 52.36 4.56
CA ARG A 190 15.87 52.73 3.45
C ARG A 190 16.09 51.89 2.18
N GLU A 191 14.96 51.61 1.53
CA GLU A 191 14.68 51.51 0.09
C GLU A 191 15.85 51.54 -0.92
N ILE A 192 15.86 50.57 -1.84
CA ILE A 192 15.89 50.85 -3.29
C ILE A 192 14.89 49.94 -4.04
N SER A 193 13.81 50.56 -4.52
CA SER A 193 13.04 50.32 -5.77
C SER A 193 13.64 49.37 -6.83
N SER A 194 12.93 48.59 -7.65
CA SER A 194 11.51 48.19 -7.77
C SER A 194 11.37 47.18 -8.92
N ARG A 195 10.28 46.39 -8.95
CA ARG A 195 9.52 46.09 -10.18
C ARG A 195 8.17 45.46 -9.84
N LYS A 196 7.10 46.02 -10.41
CA LYS A 196 5.71 45.60 -10.20
C LYS A 196 5.34 44.43 -11.11
N TYR A 197 4.54 43.49 -10.62
CA TYR A 197 3.46 42.92 -11.43
C TYR A 197 2.18 42.79 -10.60
N SER A 198 1.05 43.08 -11.22
CA SER A 198 -0.27 43.21 -10.59
C SER A 198 -1.15 42.02 -10.98
N GLY A 199 -1.90 41.46 -10.03
CA GLY A 199 -2.72 40.26 -10.25
C GLY A 199 -3.71 39.99 -9.11
N LYS A 200 -4.86 40.67 -9.16
CA LYS A 200 -5.93 40.70 -8.14
C LYS A 200 -6.33 39.32 -7.57
N ARG A 201 -6.43 39.22 -6.24
CA ARG A 201 -7.21 38.17 -5.55
C ARG A 201 -8.71 38.41 -5.75
N THR A 202 -9.52 37.35 -5.74
CA THR A 202 -10.92 37.42 -5.33
C THR A 202 -11.26 36.15 -4.55
N VAL A 203 -11.54 36.31 -3.27
CA VAL A 203 -12.00 35.24 -2.37
C VAL A 203 -13.53 35.24 -2.41
N LYS A 204 -14.15 34.07 -2.53
CA LYS A 204 -15.56 33.88 -2.19
C LYS A 204 -15.67 32.93 -1.00
N ILE A 205 -16.14 33.48 0.11
CA ILE A 205 -16.67 32.73 1.24
C ILE A 205 -18.16 32.44 0.91
N VAL A 206 -18.60 31.19 1.13
CA VAL A 206 -20.02 30.87 1.27
C VAL A 206 -20.17 29.98 2.51
N SER A 207 -21.23 30.25 3.27
CA SER A 207 -21.48 29.73 4.63
C SER A 207 -21.67 28.21 4.69
N LEU A 208 -21.50 27.66 5.90
CA LEU A 208 -22.13 26.41 6.30
C LEU A 208 -23.63 26.45 6.04
N ASP A 209 -24.21 25.28 5.80
CA ASP A 209 -25.50 24.96 6.40
C ASP A 209 -25.49 23.55 7.00
N SER A 210 -26.23 23.36 8.09
CA SER A 210 -26.20 22.15 8.90
C SER A 210 -27.47 21.32 8.68
N SER A 211 -27.34 20.02 8.44
CA SER A 211 -28.45 19.10 8.67
C SER A 211 -27.98 17.81 9.33
N ARG A 212 -28.44 17.62 10.57
CA ARG A 212 -28.43 16.32 11.24
C ARG A 212 -29.44 15.40 10.54
N SER A 213 -29.05 14.18 10.24
CA SER A 213 -30.01 13.08 10.16
C SER A 213 -29.38 11.79 10.68
N SER A 214 -29.63 11.53 11.95
CA SER A 214 -29.42 10.24 12.57
C SER A 214 -30.47 9.24 12.08
N SER A 215 -30.05 8.12 11.52
CA SER A 215 -30.90 6.92 11.43
C SER A 215 -30.16 5.71 11.94
N SER A 216 -30.91 4.83 12.59
CA SER A 216 -30.45 3.82 13.53
C SER A 216 -30.77 2.43 12.99
N PHE A 217 -29.85 1.48 13.18
CA PHE A 217 -30.05 0.02 13.26
C PHE A 217 -30.97 -0.67 12.21
N ARG A 218 -30.43 -1.71 11.56
CA ARG A 218 -30.57 -3.10 12.05
C ARG A 218 -29.71 -4.08 11.25
N LEU A 219 -28.84 -4.79 11.96
CA LEU A 219 -28.33 -6.09 11.52
C LEU A 219 -29.47 -7.12 11.63
N ASN A 220 -29.60 -8.00 10.64
CA ASN A 220 -30.36 -9.24 10.78
C ASN A 220 -29.41 -10.41 10.54
N HIS A 221 -28.85 -10.94 11.63
CA HIS A 221 -28.18 -12.22 11.64
C HIS A 221 -29.25 -13.31 11.77
N GLN A 222 -29.28 -14.29 10.87
CA GLN A 222 -29.88 -15.59 11.17
C GLN A 222 -28.82 -16.66 10.99
N ASN A 223 -28.62 -17.45 12.05
CA ASN A 223 -27.63 -18.51 12.12
C ASN A 223 -28.19 -19.81 11.52
N ALA A 224 -27.30 -20.60 10.91
CA ALA A 224 -27.48 -22.03 10.74
C ALA A 224 -26.12 -22.77 10.71
N MET A 225 -25.53 -22.99 11.90
CA MET A 225 -24.87 -24.28 12.18
C MET A 225 -26.02 -25.29 12.48
N THR A 226 -26.01 -26.60 12.26
CA THR A 226 -24.99 -27.68 12.10
C THR A 226 -25.52 -28.74 11.07
N ASN A 227 -24.95 -29.93 10.78
CA ASN A 227 -23.88 -30.70 11.42
C ASN A 227 -23.10 -31.67 10.49
N ILE A 228 -21.82 -31.86 10.81
CA ILE A 228 -20.98 -33.08 10.83
C ILE A 228 -21.54 -34.39 10.20
N GLY A 229 -20.71 -35.06 9.39
CA GLY A 229 -20.89 -36.48 8.97
C GLY A 229 -19.65 -37.09 8.29
N ASN A 230 -18.99 -38.06 8.95
CA ASN A 230 -17.73 -38.70 8.52
C ASN A 230 -17.86 -39.62 7.28
N ARG A 231 -16.78 -39.70 6.47
CA ARG A 231 -16.24 -40.94 5.84
C ARG A 231 -14.80 -40.67 5.38
N VAL A 232 -13.77 -41.23 6.05
CA VAL A 232 -13.19 -42.59 5.91
C VAL A 232 -12.20 -42.71 4.73
N LEU A 233 -11.02 -43.21 5.09
CA LEU A 233 -9.84 -43.42 4.23
C LEU A 233 -10.08 -44.44 3.11
N ALA A 234 -9.46 -44.20 1.96
CA ALA A 234 -9.02 -45.25 1.04
C ALA A 234 -7.60 -44.90 0.55
N LYS A 235 -6.69 -45.86 0.66
CA LYS A 235 -5.41 -45.87 -0.06
C LYS A 235 -5.67 -46.59 -1.39
N ASP A 236 -5.08 -46.11 -2.47
CA ASP A 236 -4.87 -46.92 -3.67
C ASP A 236 -3.37 -46.96 -4.00
N ASP A 237 -2.85 -48.17 -4.14
CA ASP A 237 -1.46 -48.45 -4.51
C ASP A 237 -1.28 -48.29 -6.03
N VAL A 238 -0.24 -47.57 -6.46
CA VAL A 238 0.21 -47.59 -7.86
C VAL A 238 1.42 -48.50 -7.99
N LYS A 239 1.26 -49.61 -8.71
CA LYS A 239 2.34 -50.53 -9.07
C LYS A 239 3.23 -49.97 -10.19
N LEU A 240 4.49 -50.36 -10.13
CA LEU A 240 5.43 -50.31 -11.25
C LEU A 240 5.20 -51.52 -12.18
N GLU A 241 5.21 -51.25 -13.49
CA GLU A 241 5.75 -52.11 -14.56
C GLU A 241 6.56 -51.21 -15.52
#